data_AF-A0A920EEP3-F1
#
_entry.id   AF-A0A920EEP3-F1
#
_cell.length_a   1.000
_cell.length_b   1.000
_cell.length_c   1.000
_cell.angle_alpha   90.00
_cell.angle_beta   90.00
_cell.angle_gamma   90.00
#
_symmetry.space_group_name_H-M   'P 1'
#
loop_
_entity.id
_entity.type
_entity.pdbx_description
1 polymer ?
#
loop_
_entity_poly.entity_id
_entity_poly.type
_entity_poly.pdbx_seq_one_letter_code
_entity_poly.pdbx_strand_id
1 'polypeptide(L)'
;MSSISFSFYIPRKIARIRSQSYLEINYSDLYQSEHLPIDVIISPEKEVAEAVISRLEIPCAFEIETFLGGKAQLIGISIDSSCPVINTPLRQLSQLFIDLNAIVLGIRRNSKLFVPDPDDQIFDDDQIYIFTTLEDRIRTLEIFGKVIKKGNRFVIVGGGNVGLTVAKKLEENKQNKVHCKLIELNRKKAELAADSLERTVILHGDGLDLNLLEEANVSQANALLALTDDDKTNLLTCTRAKTSGCELVLSLVNDSSLNSLLKPMGIDAYINPRSTTVSSILRHVRHGRIRAVYTIGDAEAELIEAQVLGTSSLAGKTLRDIDWPEGVLVGAVMKGNEINIAKSNTVLEEGDIITVFYNSKVVNKVEKMLEVGINFF
;
A
#
# COMPACT_ATOMS: atom_id res chain seq x y z
N MET A 1 -8.00 -20.19 -25.83
CA MET A 1 -6.63 -19.82 -25.40
C MET A 1 -5.71 -21.03 -25.17
N SER A 2 -6.22 -22.28 -25.20
CA SER A 2 -5.43 -23.49 -24.94
C SER A 2 -4.51 -23.94 -26.10
N SER A 3 -4.76 -23.50 -27.34
CA SER A 3 -4.07 -24.00 -28.54
C SER A 3 -2.94 -23.10 -29.08
N ILE A 4 -2.74 -21.88 -28.54
CA ILE A 4 -1.72 -20.94 -29.03
C ILE A 4 -0.42 -21.01 -28.21
N SER A 5 -0.48 -21.35 -26.92
CA SER A 5 0.70 -21.33 -26.04
C SER A 5 1.63 -22.54 -26.15
N PHE A 6 1.19 -23.68 -26.70
CA PHE A 6 2.06 -24.85 -26.84
C PHE A 6 3.12 -24.72 -27.95
N SER A 7 2.95 -23.77 -28.89
CA SER A 7 3.87 -23.59 -30.03
C SER A 7 5.02 -22.61 -29.78
N PHE A 8 5.04 -21.89 -28.65
CA PHE A 8 6.08 -20.90 -28.36
C PHE A 8 6.58 -21.05 -26.91
N TYR A 9 7.90 -21.11 -26.72
CA TYR A 9 8.51 -21.10 -25.38
C TYR A 9 8.33 -19.72 -24.75
N ILE A 10 7.28 -19.57 -23.94
CA ILE A 10 7.01 -18.35 -23.16
C ILE A 10 7.60 -18.58 -21.76
N PRO A 11 8.70 -17.89 -21.38
CA PRO A 11 9.44 -18.17 -20.15
C PRO A 11 8.68 -17.79 -18.87
N ARG A 12 7.69 -16.90 -18.95
CA ARG A 12 6.86 -16.49 -17.82
C ARG A 12 5.46 -16.06 -18.28
N LYS A 13 4.41 -16.57 -17.64
CA LYS A 13 3.00 -16.30 -17.91
C LYS A 13 2.32 -15.77 -16.65
N ILE A 14 1.87 -14.52 -16.73
CA ILE A 14 1.14 -13.84 -15.65
C ILE A 14 -0.32 -13.75 -16.08
N ALA A 15 -1.24 -14.17 -15.22
CA ALA A 15 -2.67 -14.05 -15.46
C ALA A 15 -3.36 -13.24 -14.36
N ARG A 16 -4.20 -12.30 -14.78
CA ARG A 16 -5.09 -11.57 -13.88
C ARG A 16 -6.40 -12.34 -13.75
N ILE A 17 -6.71 -12.81 -12.55
CA ILE A 17 -7.92 -13.59 -12.27
C ILE A 17 -8.86 -12.78 -11.39
N ARG A 18 -10.04 -12.49 -11.92
CA ARG A 18 -11.09 -11.70 -11.25
C ARG A 18 -12.06 -12.53 -10.44
N SER A 19 -12.29 -13.78 -10.83
CA SER A 19 -13.27 -14.64 -10.18
C SER A 19 -12.61 -15.36 -9.00
N GLN A 20 -13.15 -15.14 -7.80
CA GLN A 20 -12.62 -15.68 -6.54
C GLN A 20 -12.64 -17.21 -6.50
N SER A 21 -13.61 -17.85 -7.16
CA SER A 21 -13.72 -19.31 -7.21
C SER A 21 -12.48 -19.97 -7.80
N TYR A 22 -11.80 -19.28 -8.74
CA TYR A 22 -10.57 -19.76 -9.37
C TYR A 22 -9.30 -19.47 -8.55
N LEU A 23 -9.42 -18.74 -7.45
CA LEU A 23 -8.33 -18.43 -6.53
C LEU A 23 -8.31 -19.37 -5.32
N GLU A 24 -9.27 -20.27 -5.20
CA GLU A 24 -9.36 -21.26 -4.12
C GLU A 24 -8.40 -22.43 -4.35
N ILE A 25 -7.88 -23.00 -3.25
CA ILE A 25 -6.88 -24.09 -3.26
C ILE A 25 -7.36 -25.30 -4.06
N ASN A 26 -8.67 -25.56 -4.15
CA ASN A 26 -9.23 -26.66 -4.93
C ASN A 26 -9.02 -26.55 -6.46
N TYR A 27 -8.54 -25.41 -6.96
CA TYR A 27 -8.22 -25.20 -8.38
C TYR A 27 -6.73 -24.94 -8.63
N SER A 28 -5.85 -25.08 -7.63
CA SER A 28 -4.39 -24.99 -7.86
C SER A 28 -3.89 -26.00 -8.89
N ASP A 29 -4.58 -27.14 -9.02
CA ASP A 29 -4.25 -28.19 -10.00
C ASP A 29 -4.57 -27.77 -11.45
N LEU A 30 -5.53 -26.85 -11.69
CA LEU A 30 -5.81 -26.31 -13.04
C LEU A 30 -4.62 -25.53 -13.62
N TYR A 31 -3.74 -25.01 -12.76
CA TYR A 31 -2.63 -24.14 -13.14
C TYR A 31 -1.28 -24.87 -13.22
N GLN A 32 -1.27 -26.18 -12.95
CA GLN A 32 -0.09 -27.02 -13.12
C GLN A 32 0.15 -27.36 -14.60
N SER A 33 1.37 -27.79 -14.91
CA SER A 33 1.92 -27.99 -16.25
C SER A 33 1.07 -28.87 -17.19
N GLU A 34 0.22 -29.74 -16.64
CA GLU A 34 -0.63 -30.65 -17.40
C GLU A 34 -1.96 -30.02 -17.88
N HIS A 35 -2.25 -28.77 -17.49
CA HIS A 35 -3.49 -28.06 -17.82
C HIS A 35 -3.22 -26.67 -18.42
N LEU A 36 -3.45 -25.58 -17.68
CA LEU A 36 -3.23 -24.21 -18.16
C LEU A 36 -2.06 -23.59 -17.38
N PRO A 37 -0.81 -23.72 -17.87
CA PRO A 37 0.36 -23.38 -17.06
C PRO A 37 0.47 -21.85 -16.91
N ILE A 38 0.01 -21.34 -15.77
CA ILE A 38 0.13 -19.93 -15.36
C ILE A 38 1.15 -19.89 -14.22
N ASP A 39 2.24 -19.15 -14.41
CA ASP A 39 3.32 -19.08 -13.41
C ASP A 39 2.98 -18.14 -12.25
N VAL A 40 2.11 -17.15 -12.50
CA VAL A 40 1.71 -16.14 -11.53
C VAL A 40 0.24 -15.77 -11.71
N ILE A 41 -0.52 -15.85 -10.62
CA ILE A 41 -1.89 -15.36 -10.53
C ILE A 41 -1.91 -14.06 -9.72
N ILE A 42 -2.52 -13.01 -10.30
CA ILE A 42 -2.74 -11.73 -9.64
C ILE A 42 -4.24 -11.54 -9.43
N SER A 43 -4.64 -11.19 -8.21
CA SER A 43 -6.01 -10.82 -7.86
C SER A 43 -6.06 -9.36 -7.40
N PRO A 44 -6.30 -8.42 -8.35
CA PRO A 44 -6.36 -7.00 -8.03
C PRO A 44 -7.34 -6.68 -6.92
N GLU A 45 -8.50 -7.35 -6.90
CA GLU A 45 -9.54 -7.08 -5.93
C GLU A 45 -9.10 -7.45 -4.50
N LYS A 46 -8.31 -8.53 -4.35
CA LYS A 46 -7.73 -8.91 -3.04
C LYS A 46 -6.67 -7.93 -2.59
N GLU A 47 -5.82 -7.46 -3.49
CA GLU A 47 -4.76 -6.49 -3.20
C GLU A 47 -5.33 -5.12 -2.81
N VAL A 48 -6.37 -4.67 -3.54
CA VAL A 48 -7.09 -3.44 -3.18
C VAL A 48 -7.75 -3.58 -1.81
N ALA A 49 -8.39 -4.73 -1.52
CA ALA A 49 -8.97 -4.97 -0.20
C ALA A 49 -7.90 -4.99 0.90
N GLU A 50 -6.71 -5.54 0.66
CA GLU A 50 -5.58 -5.47 1.59
C GLU A 50 -5.16 -4.02 1.84
N ALA A 51 -5.00 -3.23 0.78
CA ALA A 51 -4.65 -1.81 0.90
C ALA A 51 -5.70 -1.01 1.72
N VAL A 52 -7.00 -1.33 1.58
CA VAL A 52 -8.08 -0.75 2.40
C VAL A 52 -7.89 -1.10 3.87
N ILE A 53 -7.65 -2.38 4.19
CA ILE A 53 -7.45 -2.83 5.57
C ILE A 53 -6.20 -2.20 6.18
N SER A 54 -5.08 -2.20 5.47
CA SER A 54 -3.85 -1.55 5.91
C SER A 54 -4.07 -0.07 6.22
N ARG A 55 -4.90 0.63 5.42
CA ARG A 55 -5.24 2.04 5.69
C ARG A 55 -6.08 2.25 6.95
N LEU A 56 -6.99 1.33 7.23
CA LEU A 56 -7.80 1.38 8.46
C LEU A 56 -6.95 1.16 9.73
N GLU A 57 -5.83 0.46 9.62
CA GLU A 57 -4.90 0.29 10.75
C GLU A 57 -4.17 1.59 11.11
N ILE A 58 -3.94 2.47 10.13
CA ILE A 58 -3.28 3.77 10.31
C ILE A 58 -4.12 4.89 9.67
N PRO A 59 -5.21 5.33 10.33
CA PRO A 59 -6.11 6.38 9.82
C PRO A 59 -5.43 7.69 9.43
N CYS A 60 -4.34 8.06 10.13
CA CYS A 60 -3.61 9.31 9.88
C CYS A 60 -2.68 9.23 8.65
N ALA A 61 -2.48 8.05 8.08
CA ALA A 61 -1.64 7.87 6.91
C ALA A 61 -2.47 8.10 5.64
N PHE A 62 -1.97 8.96 4.75
CA PHE A 62 -2.52 9.11 3.40
C PHE A 62 -1.97 8.05 2.44
N GLU A 63 -0.99 7.25 2.85
CA GLU A 63 -0.38 6.18 2.04
C GLU A 63 0.20 5.12 2.98
N ILE A 64 0.02 3.84 2.66
CA ILE A 64 0.60 2.73 3.43
C ILE A 64 0.90 1.57 2.50
N GLU A 65 2.06 0.95 2.69
CA GLU A 65 2.41 -0.29 2.01
C GLU A 65 3.30 -1.14 2.91
N THR A 66 3.14 -2.46 2.84
CA THR A 66 3.87 -3.41 3.69
C THR A 66 4.96 -4.14 2.92
N PHE A 67 6.12 -4.27 3.52
CA PHE A 67 7.32 -4.88 2.95
C PHE A 67 7.93 -5.90 3.91
N LEU A 68 8.96 -6.61 3.44
CA LEU A 68 9.79 -7.52 4.24
C LEU A 68 8.96 -8.60 4.94
N GLY A 69 8.02 -9.17 4.19
CA GLY A 69 7.15 -10.25 4.67
C GLY A 69 6.21 -9.83 5.80
N GLY A 70 5.78 -8.57 5.82
CA GLY A 70 4.86 -8.07 6.84
C GLY A 70 5.54 -7.26 7.93
N LYS A 71 6.86 -7.31 8.06
CA LYS A 71 7.57 -6.82 9.27
C LYS A 71 7.97 -5.34 9.21
N ALA A 72 7.88 -4.70 8.04
CA ALA A 72 8.15 -3.28 7.88
C ALA A 72 7.12 -2.63 6.95
N GLN A 73 6.94 -1.32 7.08
CA GLN A 73 5.93 -0.57 6.36
C GLN A 73 6.48 0.77 5.88
N LEU A 74 6.05 1.16 4.68
CA LEU A 74 6.07 2.54 4.21
C LEU A 74 4.80 3.23 4.69
N ILE A 75 4.92 4.42 5.25
CA ILE A 75 3.81 5.23 5.77
C ILE A 75 3.96 6.65 5.25
N GLY A 76 2.98 7.13 4.49
CA GLY A 76 2.87 8.52 4.06
C GLY A 76 1.98 9.32 5.01
N ILE A 77 2.49 10.40 5.61
CA ILE A 77 1.73 11.29 6.51
C ILE A 77 1.86 12.76 6.10
N SER A 78 0.78 13.51 6.27
CA SER A 78 0.82 14.98 6.11
C SER A 78 1.26 15.62 7.42
N ILE A 79 2.18 16.56 7.34
CA ILE A 79 2.67 17.37 8.45
C ILE A 79 1.77 18.59 8.57
N ASP A 80 1.39 18.87 9.80
CA ASP A 80 0.61 20.04 10.18
C ASP A 80 1.38 20.81 11.25
N SER A 81 0.96 22.04 11.51
CA SER A 81 1.59 22.95 12.48
C SER A 81 1.68 22.41 13.92
N SER A 82 0.96 21.33 14.26
CA SER A 82 1.04 20.69 15.58
C SER A 82 2.15 19.65 15.70
N CYS A 83 2.82 19.32 14.59
CA CYS A 83 3.90 18.36 14.57
C CYS A 83 5.09 18.83 15.45
N PRO A 84 5.55 18.02 16.43
CA PRO A 84 6.60 18.42 17.36
C PRO A 84 7.98 18.65 16.73
N VAL A 85 8.20 18.11 15.53
CA VAL A 85 9.52 18.03 14.88
C VAL A 85 9.66 18.93 13.65
N ILE A 86 8.79 19.94 13.50
CA ILE A 86 8.91 20.94 12.44
C ILE A 86 10.23 21.73 12.60
N ASN A 87 10.81 22.16 11.48
CA ASN A 87 12.10 22.86 11.40
C ASN A 87 13.29 22.05 11.96
N THR A 88 13.12 20.73 12.12
CA THR A 88 14.19 19.85 12.62
C THR A 88 14.85 19.12 11.46
N PRO A 89 16.19 19.17 11.31
CA PRO A 89 16.91 18.40 10.31
C PRO A 89 16.74 16.89 10.49
N LEU A 90 16.64 16.13 9.40
CA LEU A 90 16.48 14.67 9.46
C LEU A 90 17.60 13.97 10.24
N ARG A 91 18.85 14.42 10.07
CA ARG A 91 20.01 13.91 10.82
C ARG A 91 19.84 14.09 12.33
N GLN A 92 19.24 15.20 12.77
CA GLN A 92 18.98 15.44 14.17
C GLN A 92 17.90 14.49 14.71
N LEU A 93 16.88 14.16 13.91
CA LEU A 93 15.87 13.16 14.29
C LEU A 93 16.51 11.79 14.52
N SER A 94 17.39 11.35 13.60
CA SER A 94 18.12 10.09 13.76
C SER A 94 19.04 10.07 15.00
N GLN A 95 19.54 11.23 15.43
CA GLN A 95 20.36 11.35 16.65
C GLN A 95 19.51 11.35 17.92
N LEU A 96 18.36 12.03 17.92
CA LEU A 96 17.44 12.08 19.05
C LEU A 96 16.77 10.73 19.31
N PHE A 97 16.52 9.94 18.26
CA PHE A 97 15.79 8.69 18.32
C PHE A 97 16.65 7.51 17.82
N ILE A 98 17.80 7.28 18.45
CA ILE A 98 18.81 6.32 17.96
C ILE A 98 18.34 4.85 17.94
N ASP A 99 17.38 4.51 18.83
CA ASP A 99 16.79 3.17 18.95
C ASP A 99 15.55 2.98 18.07
N LEU A 100 15.14 4.00 17.33
CA LEU A 100 13.97 3.93 16.46
C LEU A 100 14.35 3.38 15.09
N ASN A 101 13.74 2.27 14.68
CA ASN A 101 13.91 1.74 13.33
C ASN A 101 12.95 2.43 12.36
N ALA A 102 13.21 3.72 12.09
CA ALA A 102 12.51 4.48 11.06
C ALA A 102 13.45 5.39 10.25
N ILE A 103 13.09 5.66 9.00
CA ILE A 103 13.79 6.58 8.10
C ILE A 103 12.80 7.33 7.20
N VAL A 104 13.02 8.62 6.99
CA VAL A 104 12.26 9.40 6.01
C VAL A 104 12.87 9.16 4.63
N LEU A 105 12.13 8.50 3.75
CA LEU A 105 12.56 8.16 2.40
C LEU A 105 12.31 9.26 1.38
N GLY A 106 11.22 10.02 1.56
CA GLY A 106 10.75 11.00 0.60
C GLY A 106 10.04 12.16 1.30
N ILE A 107 10.19 13.36 0.74
CA ILE A 107 9.42 14.54 1.13
C ILE A 107 8.76 15.09 -0.13
N ARG A 108 7.46 15.36 -0.05
CA ARG A 108 6.70 16.08 -1.07
C ARG A 108 6.35 17.46 -0.52
N ARG A 109 6.90 18.48 -1.17
CA ARG A 109 6.72 19.90 -0.83
C ARG A 109 6.32 20.66 -2.09
N ASN A 110 5.29 21.50 -1.99
CA ASN A 110 4.77 22.25 -3.15
C ASN A 110 4.52 21.34 -4.37
N SER A 111 3.89 20.19 -4.12
CA SER A 111 3.59 19.14 -5.11
C SER A 111 4.79 18.43 -5.75
N LYS A 112 6.02 18.72 -5.35
CA LYS A 112 7.22 18.04 -5.85
C LYS A 112 7.74 17.03 -4.84
N LEU A 113 7.77 15.75 -5.24
CA LEU A 113 8.44 14.70 -4.47
C LEU A 113 9.96 14.73 -4.71
N PHE A 114 10.74 14.57 -3.65
CA PHE A 114 12.18 14.38 -3.71
C PHE A 114 12.67 13.44 -2.60
N VAL A 115 13.85 12.85 -2.83
CA VAL A 115 14.58 12.06 -1.83
C VAL A 115 15.36 13.05 -0.98
N PRO A 116 15.15 13.07 0.36
CA PRO A 116 15.73 14.10 1.19
C PRO A 116 17.18 13.77 1.57
N ASP A 117 17.97 14.83 1.73
CA ASP A 117 19.30 14.78 2.34
C ASP A 117 19.21 14.82 3.88
N PRO A 118 20.26 14.37 4.61
CA PRO A 118 20.26 14.40 6.08
C PRO A 118 20.08 15.81 6.68
N ASP A 119 20.43 16.85 5.93
CA ASP A 119 20.31 18.25 6.35
C ASP A 119 18.98 18.90 5.98
N ASP A 120 18.14 18.23 5.20
CA ASP A 120 16.79 18.70 4.92
C ASP A 120 15.96 18.73 6.20
N GLN A 121 15.09 19.73 6.26
CA GLN A 121 14.16 19.96 7.37
C GLN A 121 12.74 19.67 6.93
N ILE A 122 11.92 19.31 7.91
CA ILE A 122 10.48 19.12 7.74
C ILE A 122 9.76 20.43 8.04
N PHE A 123 8.86 20.85 7.16
CA PHE A 123 8.04 22.04 7.33
C PHE A 123 6.55 21.71 7.43
N ASP A 124 5.77 22.71 7.84
CA ASP A 124 4.31 22.65 7.76
C ASP A 124 3.86 22.43 6.31
N ASP A 125 2.71 21.76 6.13
CA ASP A 125 2.17 21.30 4.84
C ASP A 125 3.04 20.29 4.05
N ASP A 126 4.19 19.85 4.57
CA ASP A 126 4.95 18.77 3.94
C ASP A 126 4.18 17.45 3.99
N GLN A 127 4.34 16.64 2.96
CA GLN A 127 3.94 15.23 2.96
C GLN A 127 5.20 14.38 3.02
N ILE A 128 5.36 13.60 4.08
CA ILE A 128 6.57 12.79 4.29
C ILE A 128 6.26 11.30 4.17
N TYR A 129 7.23 10.58 3.63
CA TYR A 129 7.20 9.14 3.40
C TYR A 129 8.20 8.46 4.33
N ILE A 130 7.72 7.75 5.33
CA ILE A 130 8.54 7.13 6.38
C ILE A 130 8.54 5.63 6.18
N PHE A 131 9.71 5.00 6.20
CA PHE A 131 9.85 3.56 6.28
C PHE A 131 10.21 3.15 7.69
N THR A 132 9.44 2.24 8.30
CA THR A 132 9.61 1.82 9.70
C THR A 132 9.33 0.34 9.87
N THR A 133 9.88 -0.28 10.92
CA THR A 133 9.44 -1.62 11.35
C THR A 133 8.03 -1.56 11.93
N LEU A 134 7.32 -2.70 11.93
CA LEU A 134 6.02 -2.81 12.58
C LEU A 134 6.06 -2.51 14.08
N GLU A 135 7.15 -2.90 14.74
CA GLU A 135 7.37 -2.73 16.18
C GLU A 135 7.48 -1.24 16.55
N ASP A 136 8.21 -0.46 15.74
CA ASP A 136 8.45 0.97 15.99
C ASP A 136 7.39 1.90 15.38
N ARG A 137 6.39 1.35 14.67
CA ARG A 137 5.36 2.14 13.97
C ARG A 137 4.66 3.16 14.86
N ILE A 138 4.18 2.74 16.03
CA ILE A 138 3.38 3.62 16.91
C ILE A 138 4.25 4.77 17.39
N ARG A 139 5.44 4.45 17.90
CA ARG A 139 6.43 5.42 18.37
C ARG A 139 6.84 6.39 17.27
N THR A 140 7.03 5.89 16.05
CA THR A 140 7.34 6.70 14.87
C THR A 140 6.24 7.73 14.62
N LEU A 141 4.97 7.32 14.61
CA LEU A 141 3.85 8.22 14.39
C LEU A 141 3.69 9.26 15.52
N GLU A 142 3.90 8.86 16.77
CA GLU A 142 3.85 9.75 17.93
C GLU A 142 4.90 10.87 17.86
N ILE A 143 6.11 10.57 17.36
CA ILE A 143 7.17 11.58 17.16
C ILE A 143 6.71 12.68 16.19
N PHE A 144 5.96 12.31 15.15
CA PHE A 144 5.36 13.25 14.21
C PHE A 144 4.04 13.86 14.70
N GLY A 145 3.66 13.65 15.97
CA GLY A 145 2.44 14.18 16.58
C GLY A 145 1.16 13.46 16.16
N LYS A 146 1.28 12.26 15.57
CA LYS A 146 0.12 11.49 15.08
C LYS A 146 -0.28 10.45 16.11
N VAL A 147 -1.58 10.40 16.41
CA VAL A 147 -2.17 9.43 17.33
C VAL A 147 -3.03 8.44 16.55
N ILE A 148 -2.76 7.15 16.71
CA ILE A 148 -3.59 6.10 16.11
C ILE A 148 -4.80 5.84 17.02
N LYS A 149 -6.00 6.17 16.52
CA LYS A 149 -7.26 5.74 17.13
C LYS A 149 -7.79 4.55 16.35
N LYS A 150 -7.86 3.38 17.00
CA LYS A 150 -8.47 2.19 16.37
C LYS A 150 -9.99 2.35 16.35
N GLY A 151 -10.56 2.32 15.14
CA GLY A 151 -12.01 2.26 14.94
C GLY A 151 -12.56 0.84 15.04
N ASN A 152 -13.83 0.71 15.41
CA ASN A 152 -14.54 -0.57 15.37
C ASN A 152 -15.92 -0.48 14.70
N ARG A 153 -16.34 0.71 14.25
CA ARG A 153 -17.59 0.92 13.51
C ARG A 153 -17.29 1.33 12.08
N PHE A 154 -17.66 0.50 11.13
CA PHE A 154 -17.40 0.70 9.71
C PHE A 154 -18.70 0.68 8.91
N VAL A 155 -18.82 1.60 7.97
CA VAL A 155 -19.88 1.58 6.95
C VAL A 155 -19.21 1.38 5.60
N ILE A 156 -19.58 0.33 4.88
CA ILE A 156 -19.08 0.04 3.54
C ILE A 156 -20.19 0.37 2.54
N VAL A 157 -19.85 1.09 1.48
CA VAL A 157 -20.75 1.35 0.35
C VAL A 157 -20.21 0.63 -0.87
N GLY A 158 -20.95 -0.35 -1.35
CA GLY A 158 -20.56 -1.26 -2.44
C GLY A 158 -20.26 -2.68 -1.95
N GLY A 159 -21.15 -3.61 -2.27
CA GLY A 159 -21.03 -5.06 -2.07
C GLY A 159 -20.40 -5.80 -3.25
N GLY A 160 -19.52 -5.13 -4.00
CA GLY A 160 -18.70 -5.78 -5.03
C GLY A 160 -17.60 -6.67 -4.44
N ASN A 161 -16.72 -7.20 -5.30
CA ASN A 161 -15.63 -8.09 -4.88
C ASN A 161 -14.74 -7.46 -3.80
N VAL A 162 -14.39 -6.17 -3.94
CA VAL A 162 -13.55 -5.46 -2.97
C VAL A 162 -14.30 -5.29 -1.65
N GLY A 163 -15.49 -4.69 -1.67
CA GLY A 163 -16.27 -4.44 -0.46
C GLY A 163 -16.64 -5.70 0.32
N LEU A 164 -16.98 -6.79 -0.37
CA LEU A 164 -17.21 -8.10 0.25
C LEU A 164 -15.94 -8.65 0.91
N THR A 165 -14.78 -8.53 0.24
CA THR A 165 -13.49 -8.99 0.79
C THR A 165 -13.07 -8.17 2.00
N VAL A 166 -13.27 -6.85 1.97
CA VAL A 166 -13.01 -5.97 3.11
C VAL A 166 -13.92 -6.32 4.29
N ALA A 167 -15.23 -6.50 4.04
CA ALA A 167 -16.17 -6.90 5.08
C ALA A 167 -15.76 -8.23 5.74
N LYS A 168 -15.41 -9.26 4.96
CA LYS A 168 -14.92 -10.55 5.48
C LYS A 168 -13.68 -10.40 6.37
N LYS A 169 -12.67 -9.65 5.92
CA LYS A 169 -11.46 -9.40 6.72
C LYS A 169 -11.75 -8.66 8.03
N LEU A 170 -12.69 -7.72 8.00
CA LEU A 170 -13.14 -7.03 9.21
C LEU A 170 -13.86 -7.97 10.19
N GLU A 171 -14.62 -8.96 9.70
CA GLU A 171 -15.26 -9.99 10.54
C GLU A 171 -14.27 -10.97 11.18
N GLU A 172 -13.21 -11.32 10.43
CA GLU A 172 -12.13 -12.22 10.87
C GLU A 172 -11.31 -11.65 12.03
N ASN A 173 -11.30 -10.32 12.20
CA ASN A 173 -10.60 -9.66 13.30
C ASN A 173 -11.33 -9.86 14.63
N LYS A 174 -11.12 -11.04 15.24
CA LYS A 174 -11.78 -11.48 16.49
C LYS A 174 -11.40 -10.67 17.73
N GLN A 175 -10.32 -9.88 17.67
CA GLN A 175 -9.78 -9.17 18.84
C GLN A 175 -10.64 -7.96 19.22
N ASN A 176 -11.39 -7.40 18.27
CA ASN A 176 -12.31 -6.28 18.50
C ASN A 176 -13.73 -6.67 18.13
N LYS A 177 -14.72 -6.18 18.90
CA LYS A 177 -16.13 -6.22 18.46
C LYS A 177 -16.31 -5.24 17.31
N VAL A 178 -16.01 -5.69 16.11
CA VAL A 178 -16.22 -4.92 14.87
C VAL A 178 -17.71 -4.92 14.53
N HIS A 179 -18.24 -3.73 14.31
CA HIS A 179 -19.59 -3.47 13.85
C HIS A 179 -19.50 -2.95 12.41
N CYS A 180 -19.81 -3.80 11.46
CA CYS A 180 -19.80 -3.46 10.04
C CYS A 180 -21.23 -3.40 9.51
N LYS A 181 -21.54 -2.36 8.72
CA LYS A 181 -22.74 -2.31 7.89
C LYS A 181 -22.33 -2.12 6.44
N LEU A 182 -22.98 -2.81 5.52
CA LEU A 182 -22.69 -2.74 4.09
C LEU A 182 -23.95 -2.30 3.34
N ILE A 183 -23.83 -1.22 2.56
CA ILE A 183 -24.87 -0.70 1.68
C ILE A 183 -24.60 -1.18 0.26
N GLU A 184 -25.58 -1.81 -0.38
CA GLU A 184 -25.48 -2.26 -1.78
C GLU A 184 -26.77 -1.97 -2.56
N LEU A 185 -26.59 -1.33 -3.73
CA LEU A 185 -27.68 -0.91 -4.60
C LEU A 185 -28.30 -2.09 -5.37
N ASN A 186 -27.50 -3.06 -5.81
CA ASN A 186 -27.99 -4.20 -6.55
C ASN A 186 -28.51 -5.29 -5.61
N ARG A 187 -29.82 -5.55 -5.66
CA ARG A 187 -30.49 -6.58 -4.85
C ARG A 187 -29.78 -7.93 -4.83
N LYS A 188 -29.37 -8.44 -5.99
CA LYS A 188 -28.71 -9.76 -6.08
C LYS A 188 -27.35 -9.78 -5.39
N LYS A 189 -26.57 -8.71 -5.53
CA LYS A 189 -25.29 -8.58 -4.83
C LYS A 189 -25.49 -8.44 -3.32
N ALA A 190 -26.51 -7.71 -2.89
CA ALA A 190 -26.87 -7.58 -1.47
C ALA A 190 -27.26 -8.93 -0.86
N GLU A 191 -28.06 -9.74 -1.57
CA GLU A 191 -28.42 -11.10 -1.15
C GLU A 191 -27.18 -12.00 -1.05
N LEU A 192 -26.29 -11.98 -2.06
CA LEU A 192 -25.02 -12.72 -2.01
C LEU A 192 -24.13 -12.30 -0.84
N ALA A 193 -24.07 -10.99 -0.54
CA ALA A 193 -23.31 -10.47 0.59
C ALA A 193 -23.92 -10.93 1.92
N ALA A 194 -25.25 -10.94 2.04
CA ALA A 194 -25.96 -11.41 3.23
C ALA A 194 -25.75 -12.92 3.48
N ASP A 195 -25.68 -13.72 2.41
CA ASP A 195 -25.39 -15.16 2.52
C ASP A 195 -23.91 -15.43 2.87
N SER A 196 -23.00 -14.51 2.49
CA SER A 196 -21.55 -14.69 2.62
C SER A 196 -20.92 -14.09 3.88
N LEU A 197 -21.64 -13.21 4.58
CA LEU A 197 -21.16 -12.44 5.73
C LEU A 197 -21.97 -12.81 6.96
N GLU A 198 -21.29 -13.18 8.05
CA GLU A 198 -21.98 -13.71 9.23
C GLU A 198 -22.36 -12.61 10.23
N ARG A 199 -21.63 -11.49 10.23
CA ARG A 199 -21.69 -10.47 11.30
C ARG A 199 -21.98 -9.06 10.77
N THR A 200 -21.92 -8.87 9.46
CA THR A 200 -22.16 -7.60 8.78
C THR A 200 -23.64 -7.42 8.48
N VAL A 201 -24.20 -6.26 8.85
CA VAL A 201 -25.59 -5.93 8.50
C VAL A 201 -25.63 -5.43 7.06
N ILE A 202 -26.46 -6.05 6.22
CA ILE A 202 -26.62 -5.66 4.83
C ILE A 202 -27.84 -4.75 4.67
N LEU A 203 -27.63 -3.59 4.09
CA LEU A 203 -28.65 -2.60 3.75
C LEU A 203 -28.77 -2.54 2.22
N HIS A 204 -29.97 -2.76 1.70
CA HIS A 204 -30.22 -2.71 0.26
C HIS A 204 -30.76 -1.33 -0.13
N GLY A 205 -29.99 -0.59 -0.93
CA GLY A 205 -30.38 0.73 -1.41
C GLY A 205 -29.21 1.55 -1.96
N ASP A 206 -29.48 2.80 -2.30
CA ASP A 206 -28.46 3.70 -2.84
C ASP A 206 -27.58 4.26 -1.72
N GLY A 207 -26.26 4.13 -1.86
CA GLY A 207 -25.28 4.72 -0.93
C GLY A 207 -25.30 6.24 -0.88
N LEU A 208 -25.93 6.88 -1.87
CA LEU A 208 -26.18 8.31 -1.85
C LEU A 208 -27.41 8.68 -0.99
N ASP A 209 -28.35 7.78 -0.70
CA ASP A 209 -29.54 8.13 0.09
C ASP A 209 -29.16 8.51 1.54
N LEU A 210 -29.50 9.74 1.94
CA LEU A 210 -29.22 10.25 3.29
C LEU A 210 -29.95 9.44 4.36
N ASN A 211 -31.19 9.01 4.12
CA ASN A 211 -31.93 8.21 5.08
C ASN A 211 -31.24 6.86 5.32
N LEU A 212 -30.66 6.28 4.27
CA LEU A 212 -29.95 5.01 4.35
C LEU A 212 -28.59 5.15 5.04
N LEU A 213 -27.88 6.26 4.80
CA LEU A 213 -26.66 6.60 5.54
C LEU A 213 -26.94 6.85 7.04
N GLU A 214 -28.08 7.45 7.37
CA GLU A 214 -28.55 7.60 8.75
C GLU A 214 -28.92 6.25 9.38
N GLU A 215 -29.65 5.37 8.67
CA GLU A 215 -29.92 3.99 9.10
C GLU A 215 -28.62 3.19 9.30
N ALA A 216 -27.60 3.47 8.48
CA ALA A 216 -26.26 2.92 8.65
C ALA A 216 -25.50 3.51 9.85
N ASN A 217 -26.03 4.51 10.56
CA ASN A 217 -25.38 5.24 11.64
C ASN A 217 -24.04 5.86 11.23
N VAL A 218 -23.96 6.43 10.02
CA VAL A 218 -22.69 6.98 9.48
C VAL A 218 -22.07 8.05 10.37
N SER A 219 -22.88 8.83 11.08
CA SER A 219 -22.44 9.88 12.01
C SER A 219 -21.68 9.36 13.24
N GLN A 220 -21.86 8.07 13.56
CA GLN A 220 -21.14 7.40 14.65
C GLN A 220 -20.10 6.39 14.13
N ALA A 221 -19.93 6.29 12.81
CA ALA A 221 -18.94 5.41 12.22
C ALA A 221 -17.55 6.01 12.36
N ASN A 222 -16.58 5.16 12.71
CA ASN A 222 -15.17 5.57 12.71
C ASN A 222 -14.65 5.71 11.29
N ALA A 223 -15.16 4.89 10.36
CA ALA A 223 -14.87 5.08 8.95
C ALA A 223 -16.04 4.69 8.03
N LEU A 224 -16.20 5.48 6.96
CA LEU A 224 -16.98 5.09 5.78
C LEU A 224 -16.02 4.74 4.63
N LEU A 225 -16.25 3.58 4.02
CA LEU A 225 -15.48 3.04 2.90
C LEU A 225 -16.36 3.01 1.66
N ALA A 226 -16.12 3.89 0.70
CA ALA A 226 -16.82 3.89 -0.57
C ALA A 226 -16.05 3.08 -1.62
N LEU A 227 -16.52 1.85 -1.85
CA LEU A 227 -15.82 0.79 -2.58
C LEU A 227 -16.59 0.33 -3.82
N THR A 228 -17.31 1.24 -4.47
CA THR A 228 -18.02 0.99 -5.73
C THR A 228 -17.11 1.18 -6.94
N ASP A 229 -17.56 0.73 -8.12
CA ASP A 229 -16.84 0.91 -9.39
C ASP A 229 -16.98 2.34 -9.97
N ASP A 230 -17.83 3.20 -9.38
CA ASP A 230 -18.06 4.57 -9.86
C ASP A 230 -17.43 5.61 -8.93
N ASP A 231 -16.41 6.31 -9.45
CA ASP A 231 -15.67 7.34 -8.70
C ASP A 231 -16.61 8.47 -8.22
N LYS A 232 -17.64 8.83 -9.01
CA LYS A 232 -18.58 9.89 -8.63
C LYS A 232 -19.41 9.50 -7.41
N THR A 233 -19.97 8.29 -7.44
CA THR A 233 -20.70 7.71 -6.30
C THR A 233 -19.80 7.65 -5.08
N ASN A 234 -18.55 7.20 -5.22
CA ASN A 234 -17.65 7.08 -4.09
C ASN A 234 -17.34 8.45 -3.45
N LEU A 235 -16.94 9.43 -4.28
CA LEU A 235 -16.60 10.77 -3.79
C LEU A 235 -17.80 11.47 -3.15
N LEU A 236 -18.99 11.43 -3.79
CA LEU A 236 -20.19 12.06 -3.24
C LEU A 236 -20.66 11.39 -1.95
N THR A 237 -20.58 10.06 -1.85
CA THR A 237 -20.92 9.32 -0.64
C THR A 237 -19.97 9.69 0.51
N CYS A 238 -18.66 9.71 0.25
CA CYS A 238 -17.67 10.12 1.23
C CYS A 238 -17.89 11.58 1.68
N THR A 239 -18.14 12.51 0.76
CA THR A 239 -18.44 13.90 1.13
C THR A 239 -19.70 14.00 1.99
N ARG A 240 -20.79 13.29 1.64
CA ARG A 240 -22.01 13.23 2.47
C ARG A 240 -21.72 12.68 3.87
N ALA A 241 -21.01 11.56 3.95
CA ALA A 241 -20.61 10.94 5.21
C ALA A 241 -19.79 11.89 6.09
N LYS A 242 -18.83 12.61 5.48
CA LYS A 242 -17.99 13.59 6.17
C LYS A 242 -18.84 14.75 6.72
N THR A 243 -19.78 15.27 5.93
CA THR A 243 -20.71 16.33 6.38
C THR A 243 -21.67 15.85 7.47
N SER A 244 -22.00 14.56 7.51
CA SER A 244 -22.82 13.94 8.56
C SER A 244 -22.05 13.59 9.84
N GLY A 245 -20.75 13.91 9.91
CA GLY A 245 -19.92 13.75 11.11
C GLY A 245 -19.10 12.46 11.19
N CYS A 246 -18.97 11.69 10.09
CA CYS A 246 -18.07 10.53 10.06
C CYS A 246 -16.61 10.96 10.26
N GLU A 247 -15.88 10.26 11.13
CA GLU A 247 -14.51 10.63 11.51
C GLU A 247 -13.55 10.51 10.31
N LEU A 248 -13.57 9.35 9.64
CA LEU A 248 -12.73 9.05 8.48
C LEU A 248 -13.57 8.62 7.27
N VAL A 249 -13.26 9.11 6.09
CA VAL A 249 -13.84 8.64 4.83
C VAL A 249 -12.76 8.21 3.85
N LEU A 250 -12.90 7.01 3.32
CA LEU A 250 -11.97 6.41 2.36
C LEU A 250 -12.71 6.06 1.07
N SER A 251 -12.14 6.44 -0.07
CA SER A 251 -12.72 6.20 -1.40
C SER A 251 -11.81 5.35 -2.29
N LEU A 252 -12.39 4.47 -3.10
CA LEU A 252 -11.71 4.03 -4.32
C LEU A 252 -11.80 5.15 -5.37
N VAL A 253 -10.69 5.43 -6.04
CA VAL A 253 -10.58 6.46 -7.08
C VAL A 253 -9.77 5.90 -8.25
N ASN A 254 -10.41 5.66 -9.38
CA ASN A 254 -9.77 5.13 -10.58
C ASN A 254 -9.17 6.22 -11.48
N ASP A 255 -9.80 7.39 -11.51
CA ASP A 255 -9.38 8.56 -12.27
C ASP A 255 -8.45 9.48 -11.44
N SER A 256 -7.15 9.45 -11.74
CA SER A 256 -6.14 10.27 -11.06
C SER A 256 -6.30 11.78 -11.28
N SER A 257 -7.07 12.22 -12.29
CA SER A 257 -7.35 13.64 -12.48
C SER A 257 -8.19 14.24 -11.34
N LEU A 258 -8.91 13.39 -10.60
CA LEU A 258 -9.73 13.77 -9.44
C LEU A 258 -8.89 14.03 -8.17
N ASN A 259 -7.59 13.71 -8.16
CA ASN A 259 -6.74 13.84 -6.96
C ASN A 259 -6.73 15.26 -6.38
N SER A 260 -6.82 16.28 -7.24
CA SER A 260 -6.88 17.69 -6.82
C SER A 260 -8.16 18.06 -6.05
N LEU A 261 -9.23 17.29 -6.22
CA LEU A 261 -10.53 17.51 -5.58
C LEU A 261 -10.67 16.79 -4.24
N LEU A 262 -9.85 15.77 -3.97
CA LEU A 262 -9.99 14.92 -2.78
C LEU A 262 -9.89 15.71 -1.47
N LYS A 263 -8.84 16.53 -1.33
CA LYS A 263 -8.64 17.37 -0.12
C LYS A 263 -9.77 18.40 0.04
N PRO A 264 -10.16 19.20 -0.99
CA PRO A 264 -11.33 20.08 -0.90
C PRO A 264 -12.66 19.38 -0.54
N MET A 265 -12.84 18.12 -0.98
CA MET A 265 -14.04 17.33 -0.70
C MET A 265 -14.04 16.66 0.69
N GLY A 266 -12.99 16.86 1.48
CA GLY A 266 -12.86 16.27 2.82
C GLY A 266 -12.58 14.76 2.81
N ILE A 267 -12.00 14.24 1.72
CA ILE A 267 -11.61 12.84 1.61
C ILE A 267 -10.30 12.63 2.35
N ASP A 268 -10.31 11.80 3.40
CA ASP A 268 -9.14 11.56 4.24
C ASP A 268 -8.14 10.61 3.57
N ALA A 269 -8.66 9.63 2.82
CA ALA A 269 -7.87 8.57 2.21
C ALA A 269 -8.45 8.11 0.88
N TYR A 270 -7.58 7.66 -0.03
CA TYR A 270 -8.02 7.05 -1.27
C TYR A 270 -7.08 5.92 -1.72
N ILE A 271 -7.63 5.00 -2.50
CA ILE A 271 -6.86 3.92 -3.13
C ILE A 271 -7.18 3.94 -4.62
N ASN A 272 -6.14 3.84 -5.44
CA ASN A 272 -6.27 3.66 -6.87
C ASN A 272 -6.08 2.19 -7.25
N PRO A 273 -7.16 1.45 -7.57
CA PRO A 273 -7.06 0.04 -7.96
C PRO A 273 -6.12 -0.22 -9.13
N ARG A 274 -5.99 0.73 -10.06
CA ARG A 274 -5.10 0.59 -11.23
C ARG A 274 -3.65 0.62 -10.78
N SER A 275 -3.25 1.56 -9.93
CA SER A 275 -1.88 1.64 -9.40
C SER A 275 -1.51 0.41 -8.59
N THR A 276 -2.41 -0.10 -7.75
CA THR A 276 -2.20 -1.36 -7.01
C THR A 276 -1.98 -2.53 -7.97
N THR A 277 -2.80 -2.64 -9.02
CA THR A 277 -2.65 -3.67 -10.05
C THR A 277 -1.30 -3.54 -10.78
N VAL A 278 -0.86 -2.32 -11.11
CA VAL A 278 0.43 -2.09 -11.78
C VAL A 278 1.58 -2.59 -10.89
N SER A 279 1.59 -2.21 -9.61
CA SER A 279 2.58 -2.65 -8.63
C SER A 279 2.67 -4.18 -8.54
N SER A 280 1.53 -4.87 -8.53
CA SER A 280 1.48 -6.34 -8.48
C SER A 280 2.02 -7.03 -9.73
N ILE A 281 1.93 -6.38 -10.90
CA ILE A 281 2.48 -6.90 -12.16
C ILE A 281 3.97 -6.62 -12.21
N LEU A 282 4.40 -5.41 -11.83
CA LEU A 282 5.80 -4.98 -11.92
C LEU A 282 6.75 -5.90 -11.17
N ARG A 283 6.40 -6.39 -9.97
CA ARG A 283 7.25 -7.35 -9.23
C ARG A 283 7.55 -8.65 -10.01
N HIS A 284 6.75 -8.99 -11.01
CA HIS A 284 6.95 -10.17 -11.85
C HIS A 284 7.58 -9.88 -13.21
N VAL A 285 7.68 -8.61 -13.61
CA VAL A 285 8.27 -8.19 -14.89
C VAL A 285 9.69 -7.66 -14.69
N ARG A 286 9.99 -7.06 -13.53
CA ARG A 286 11.27 -6.41 -13.23
C ARG A 286 12.44 -7.40 -13.10
N HIS A 287 13.62 -6.96 -13.53
CA HIS A 287 14.90 -7.66 -13.40
C HIS A 287 15.52 -7.49 -12.00
N GLY A 288 16.44 -8.37 -11.59
CA GLY A 288 17.18 -8.21 -10.30
C GLY A 288 16.55 -8.84 -9.04
N ARG A 289 15.84 -9.98 -9.17
CA ARG A 289 15.11 -10.65 -8.07
C ARG A 289 14.30 -9.68 -7.19
N ILE A 290 13.49 -8.85 -7.85
CA ILE A 290 12.54 -7.98 -7.17
C ILE A 290 11.40 -8.83 -6.61
N ARG A 291 11.15 -8.66 -5.31
CA ARG A 291 10.09 -9.35 -4.55
C ARG A 291 8.83 -8.52 -4.43
N ALA A 292 8.98 -7.20 -4.30
CA ALA A 292 7.87 -6.26 -4.23
C ALA A 292 8.26 -4.93 -4.89
N VAL A 293 7.26 -4.25 -5.45
CA VAL A 293 7.36 -2.90 -6.01
C VAL A 293 6.16 -2.13 -5.54
N TYR A 294 6.38 -0.92 -5.05
CA TYR A 294 5.32 0.03 -4.76
C TYR A 294 5.60 1.34 -5.46
N THR A 295 4.57 1.88 -6.10
CA THR A 295 4.64 3.12 -6.85
C THR A 295 4.07 4.25 -6.00
N ILE A 296 4.81 5.34 -5.85
CA ILE A 296 4.44 6.46 -4.97
C ILE A 296 4.03 7.66 -5.81
N GLY A 297 2.91 8.30 -5.42
CA GLY A 297 2.29 9.37 -6.20
C GLY A 297 1.78 8.86 -7.56
N ASP A 298 1.99 9.66 -8.61
CA ASP A 298 1.67 9.26 -10.00
C ASP A 298 2.92 8.70 -10.70
N ALA A 299 3.51 7.65 -10.11
CA ALA A 299 4.79 7.08 -10.54
C ALA A 299 5.95 8.08 -10.56
N GLU A 300 5.99 8.98 -9.57
CA GLU A 300 7.11 9.91 -9.37
C GLU A 300 8.32 9.21 -8.73
N ALA A 301 8.06 8.24 -7.87
CA ALA A 301 9.06 7.40 -7.22
C ALA A 301 8.56 5.96 -7.04
N GLU A 302 9.50 5.05 -6.78
CA GLU A 302 9.23 3.66 -6.45
C GLU A 302 9.97 3.27 -5.17
N LEU A 303 9.34 2.41 -4.37
CA LEU A 303 9.99 1.65 -3.30
C LEU A 303 9.96 0.17 -3.67
N ILE A 304 11.12 -0.45 -3.78
CA ILE A 304 11.25 -1.87 -4.14
C ILE A 304 11.81 -2.67 -2.99
N GLU A 305 11.46 -3.96 -2.95
CA GLU A 305 12.14 -4.99 -2.16
C GLU A 305 12.91 -5.89 -3.12
N ALA A 306 14.22 -5.98 -2.97
CA ALA A 306 15.08 -6.77 -3.85
C ALA A 306 16.04 -7.64 -3.05
N GLN A 307 16.32 -8.83 -3.57
CA GLN A 307 17.34 -9.72 -3.00
C GLN A 307 18.71 -9.40 -3.59
N VAL A 308 19.71 -9.20 -2.74
CA VAL A 308 21.11 -9.03 -3.15
C VAL A 308 21.62 -10.37 -3.66
N LEU A 309 22.02 -10.40 -4.93
CA LEU A 309 22.65 -11.56 -5.57
C LEU A 309 24.16 -11.51 -5.33
N GLY A 310 24.81 -12.67 -5.12
CA GLY A 310 26.27 -12.71 -4.90
C GLY A 310 27.09 -12.14 -6.07
N THR A 311 26.53 -12.16 -7.28
CA THR A 311 27.12 -11.59 -8.50
C THR A 311 26.68 -10.15 -8.80
N SER A 312 25.88 -9.55 -7.92
CA SER A 312 25.46 -8.15 -8.06
C SER A 312 26.61 -7.20 -7.72
N SER A 313 26.54 -5.98 -8.25
CA SER A 313 27.50 -4.92 -7.92
C SER A 313 27.45 -4.45 -6.46
N LEU A 314 26.48 -4.94 -5.69
CA LEU A 314 26.16 -4.56 -4.31
C LEU A 314 26.78 -5.53 -3.28
N ALA A 315 26.91 -6.81 -3.62
CA ALA A 315 27.35 -7.83 -2.68
C ALA A 315 28.78 -7.56 -2.16
N GLY A 316 28.95 -7.68 -0.84
CA GLY A 316 30.21 -7.45 -0.13
C GLY A 316 30.59 -5.98 0.06
N LYS A 317 29.77 -5.02 -0.39
CA LYS A 317 30.06 -3.59 -0.23
C LYS A 317 29.31 -2.97 0.94
N THR A 318 29.90 -1.93 1.50
CA THR A 318 29.23 -1.05 2.47
C THR A 318 28.38 -0.03 1.73
N LEU A 319 27.21 0.34 2.25
CA LEU A 319 26.28 1.26 1.60
C LEU A 319 26.93 2.59 1.16
N ARG A 320 27.83 3.16 1.97
CA ARG A 320 28.57 4.39 1.62
C ARG A 320 29.60 4.22 0.49
N ASP A 321 30.07 2.99 0.25
CA ASP A 321 31.11 2.68 -0.75
C ASP A 321 30.48 2.35 -2.13
N ILE A 322 29.15 2.36 -2.22
CA ILE A 322 28.39 2.12 -3.45
C ILE A 322 28.09 3.47 -4.10
N ASP A 323 28.35 3.58 -5.40
CA ASP A 323 28.06 4.77 -6.20
C ASP A 323 26.57 4.83 -6.57
N TRP A 324 25.76 5.28 -5.62
CA TRP A 324 24.31 5.40 -5.80
C TRP A 324 23.98 6.54 -6.76
N PRO A 325 23.07 6.31 -7.74
CA PRO A 325 22.53 7.40 -8.54
C PRO A 325 21.85 8.46 -7.66
N GLU A 326 21.89 9.71 -8.10
CA GLU A 326 21.16 10.80 -7.44
C GLU A 326 19.66 10.46 -7.36
N GLY A 327 19.08 10.66 -6.18
CA GLY A 327 17.68 10.33 -5.92
C GLY A 327 17.45 8.83 -5.69
N VAL A 328 18.41 8.14 -5.07
CA VAL A 328 18.27 6.78 -4.55
C VAL A 328 18.60 6.77 -3.05
N LEU A 329 17.79 6.05 -2.28
CA LEU A 329 17.99 5.87 -0.85
C LEU A 329 17.63 4.44 -0.45
N VAL A 330 18.50 3.77 0.30
CA VAL A 330 18.20 2.45 0.87
C VAL A 330 17.46 2.67 2.19
N GLY A 331 16.29 2.04 2.35
CA GLY A 331 15.46 2.17 3.53
C GLY A 331 15.86 1.21 4.65
N ALA A 332 15.90 -0.08 4.33
CA ALA A 332 16.25 -1.12 5.29
C ALA A 332 16.95 -2.30 4.62
N VAL A 333 17.64 -3.09 5.45
CA VAL A 333 18.26 -4.35 5.09
C VAL A 333 17.73 -5.42 6.03
N MET A 334 17.20 -6.50 5.46
CA MET A 334 16.79 -7.70 6.18
C MET A 334 17.84 -8.78 5.99
N LYS A 335 18.53 -9.11 7.08
CA LYS A 335 19.53 -10.19 7.16
C LYS A 335 18.89 -11.38 7.85
N GLY A 336 18.60 -12.44 7.10
CA GLY A 336 17.82 -13.57 7.60
C GLY A 336 16.41 -13.13 8.04
N ASN A 337 16.20 -13.04 9.35
CA ASN A 337 14.92 -12.62 9.94
C ASN A 337 14.93 -11.26 10.62
N GLU A 338 16.11 -10.65 10.77
CA GLU A 338 16.30 -9.36 11.45
C GLU A 338 16.26 -8.22 10.45
N ILE A 339 15.55 -7.14 10.80
CA ILE A 339 15.40 -5.95 9.97
C ILE A 339 16.15 -4.81 10.63
N ASN A 340 17.02 -4.18 9.87
CA ASN A 340 17.74 -3.00 10.31
C ASN A 340 17.49 -1.87 9.31
N ILE A 341 17.19 -0.67 9.81
CA ILE A 341 17.23 0.52 8.96
C ILE A 341 18.64 0.70 8.42
N ALA A 342 18.71 1.00 7.12
CA ALA A 342 19.96 1.12 6.41
C ALA A 342 20.76 2.32 6.94
N LYS A 343 22.00 2.06 7.35
CA LYS A 343 22.96 3.07 7.79
C LYS A 343 24.12 3.11 6.81
N SER A 344 24.86 4.22 6.78
CA SER A 344 25.99 4.38 5.86
C SER A 344 27.06 3.29 6.00
N ASN A 345 27.19 2.67 7.18
CA ASN A 345 28.12 1.58 7.48
C ASN A 345 27.52 0.18 7.33
N THR A 346 26.27 0.03 6.89
CA THR A 346 25.65 -1.28 6.67
C THR A 346 26.33 -1.98 5.50
N VAL A 347 26.79 -3.21 5.73
CA VAL A 347 27.40 -4.07 4.70
C VAL A 347 26.32 -4.95 4.08
N LEU A 348 26.25 -4.97 2.75
CA LEU A 348 25.33 -5.84 2.01
C LEU A 348 26.00 -7.18 1.71
N GLU A 349 25.34 -8.27 2.05
CA GLU A 349 25.80 -9.63 1.80
C GLU A 349 24.88 -10.35 0.80
N GLU A 350 25.38 -11.43 0.21
CA GLU A 350 24.56 -12.27 -0.66
C GLU A 350 23.36 -12.84 0.11
N GLY A 351 22.18 -12.75 -0.49
CA GLY A 351 20.94 -13.25 0.08
C GLY A 351 20.19 -12.24 0.93
N ASP A 352 20.83 -11.14 1.35
CA ASP A 352 20.18 -10.03 2.03
C ASP A 352 19.02 -9.49 1.20
N ILE A 353 17.97 -9.02 1.86
CA ILE A 353 16.83 -8.38 1.20
C ILE A 353 16.86 -6.90 1.56
N ILE A 354 16.96 -6.04 0.56
CA ILE A 354 17.05 -4.60 0.74
C ILE A 354 15.77 -3.92 0.26
N THR A 355 15.40 -2.83 0.92
CA THR A 355 14.42 -1.90 0.38
C THR A 355 15.10 -0.67 -0.19
N VAL A 356 14.75 -0.30 -1.42
CA VAL A 356 15.36 0.83 -2.13
C VAL A 356 14.27 1.75 -2.62
N PHE A 357 14.30 2.99 -2.15
CA PHE A 357 13.47 4.08 -2.63
C PHE A 357 14.22 4.88 -3.69
N TYR A 358 13.57 5.20 -4.79
CA TYR A 358 14.20 6.00 -5.83
C TYR A 358 13.20 6.75 -6.68
N ASN A 359 13.65 7.87 -7.26
CA ASN A 359 12.87 8.60 -8.26
C ASN A 359 12.74 7.77 -9.54
N SER A 360 11.56 7.77 -10.18
CA SER A 360 11.31 6.92 -11.36
C SER A 360 12.26 7.18 -12.54
N LYS A 361 12.88 8.36 -12.59
CA LYS A 361 13.89 8.72 -13.62
C LYS A 361 15.15 7.85 -13.58
N VAL A 362 15.48 7.24 -12.45
CA VAL A 362 16.71 6.42 -12.28
C VAL A 362 16.44 4.93 -12.24
N VAL A 363 15.22 4.49 -12.55
CA VAL A 363 14.80 3.09 -12.49
C VAL A 363 15.75 2.13 -13.22
N ASN A 364 16.12 2.44 -14.47
CA ASN A 364 17.01 1.60 -15.28
C ASN A 364 18.43 1.51 -14.69
N LYS A 365 18.87 2.52 -13.91
CA LYS A 365 20.17 2.47 -13.23
C LYS A 365 20.11 1.56 -12.01
N VAL A 366 19.03 1.66 -11.24
CA VAL A 366 18.80 0.82 -10.05
C VAL A 366 18.66 -0.65 -10.44
N GLU A 367 17.90 -0.96 -11.50
CA GLU A 367 17.77 -2.34 -12.00
C GLU A 367 19.13 -2.93 -12.38
N LYS A 368 19.97 -2.18 -13.11
CA LYS A 368 21.33 -2.63 -13.48
C LYS A 368 22.23 -2.89 -12.29
N MET A 369 22.07 -2.17 -11.18
CA MET A 369 22.86 -2.40 -9.97
C MET A 369 22.46 -3.71 -9.28
N LEU A 370 21.17 -4.08 -9.37
CA LEU A 370 20.57 -5.29 -8.81
C LEU A 370 20.72 -6.51 -9.72
N GLU A 371 20.90 -6.29 -11.02
CA GLU A 371 21.16 -7.34 -12.00
C GLU A 371 22.52 -8.03 -11.76
N VAL A 372 22.59 -9.25 -12.27
CA VAL A 372 23.83 -10.04 -12.30
C VAL A 372 24.81 -9.37 -13.24
N GLY A 373 26.02 -9.04 -12.76
CA GLY A 373 27.07 -8.52 -13.62
C GLY A 373 27.41 -9.51 -14.74
N ILE A 374 27.51 -9.02 -15.97
CA ILE A 374 27.81 -9.80 -17.20
C ILE A 374 29.19 -10.50 -17.15
N ASN A 375 30.03 -10.20 -16.14
CA ASN A 375 31.40 -10.74 -16.02
C ASN A 375 31.50 -12.20 -15.52
N PHE A 376 30.44 -13.00 -15.64
CA PHE A 376 30.42 -14.40 -15.17
C PHE A 376 29.97 -15.43 -16.23
N PHE A 377 30.04 -15.08 -17.53
CA PHE A 377 29.93 -16.05 -18.63
C PHE A 377 31.24 -16.21 -19.39
#